data_AF-A0A2E6Q4P1-F1
#
_entry.id   AF-A0A2E6Q4P1-F1
#
_cell.length_a   1.000
_cell.length_b   1.000
_cell.length_c   1.000
_cell.angle_alpha   90.00
_cell.angle_beta   90.00
_cell.angle_gamma   90.00
#
_symmetry.space_group_name_H-M   'P 1'
#
loop_
_entity.id
_entity.type
_entity.pdbx_description
1 polymer ?
#
loop_
_entity_poly.entity_id
_entity_poly.type
_entity_poly.pdbx_seq_one_letter_code
_entity_poly.pdbx_strand_id
1 'polypeptide(L)'
;MILIQNTGLMESGDSIRGWLKSLKIPCVLIVGYRGYPRHGVNKDTAADFTEPMLNAFQIKYFLVESDRDADRINVAFEECEKQNGPVVVLVADEFHGFNR
;
A
#
# COMPACT_ATOMS: atom_id res chain seq x y z
N MET A 1 -2.55 -3.08 12.01
CA MET A 1 -2.48 -2.15 10.88
C MET A 1 -1.24 -1.30 11.03
N ILE A 2 -0.47 -1.09 9.95
CA ILE A 2 0.76 -0.27 9.94
C ILE A 2 0.55 0.86 8.93
N LEU A 3 0.87 2.10 9.30
CA LEU A 3 0.89 3.25 8.41
C LEU A 3 2.34 3.50 7.97
N ILE A 4 2.58 3.57 6.65
CA ILE A 4 3.92 3.76 6.09
C ILE A 4 3.87 4.59 4.80
N GLN A 5 5.01 5.13 4.37
CA GLN A 5 5.13 5.81 3.08
C GLN A 5 5.84 4.89 2.08
N ASN A 6 5.76 5.19 0.78
CA ASN A 6 6.41 4.39 -0.28
C ASN A 6 7.89 4.07 0.02
N THR A 7 8.65 5.06 0.49
CA THR A 7 10.07 4.87 0.83
C THR A 7 10.24 3.92 2.01
N GLY A 8 9.48 4.11 3.08
CA GLY A 8 9.49 3.20 4.22
C GLY A 8 9.09 1.77 3.84
N LEU A 9 8.12 1.61 2.92
CA LEU A 9 7.72 0.30 2.38
C LEU A 9 8.91 -0.39 1.71
N MET A 10 9.65 0.32 0.86
CA MET A 10 10.83 -0.20 0.16
C MET A 10 11.94 -0.62 1.12
N GLU A 11 12.27 0.23 2.09
CA GLU A 11 13.30 -0.08 3.11
C GLU A 11 12.89 -1.24 4.01
N SER A 12 11.58 -1.43 4.23
CA SER A 12 11.04 -2.51 5.07
C SER A 12 10.91 -3.85 4.35
N GLY A 13 11.36 -3.96 3.09
CA GLY A 13 11.15 -5.14 2.25
C GLY A 13 11.59 -6.45 2.91
N ASP A 14 12.77 -6.51 3.54
CA ASP A 14 13.23 -7.74 4.18
C ASP A 14 12.35 -8.15 5.37
N SER A 15 11.88 -7.18 6.16
CA SER A 15 10.94 -7.45 7.26
C SER A 15 9.59 -7.94 6.73
N ILE A 16 9.10 -7.38 5.62
CA ILE A 16 7.85 -7.84 5.00
C ILE A 16 7.99 -9.28 4.47
N ARG A 17 9.11 -9.60 3.81
CA ARG A 17 9.40 -10.95 3.30
C ARG A 17 9.57 -11.96 4.44
N GLY A 18 10.40 -11.64 5.43
CA GLY A 18 10.75 -12.53 6.54
C GLY A 18 9.62 -12.69 7.53
N TRP A 19 9.12 -11.59 8.08
CA TRP A 19 8.10 -11.63 9.12
C TRP A 19 6.70 -11.81 8.54
N LEU A 20 6.24 -10.89 7.69
CA LEU A 20 4.84 -10.91 7.27
C LEU A 20 4.52 -12.08 6.34
N LYS A 21 5.38 -12.36 5.34
CA LYS A 21 5.17 -13.50 4.43
C LYS A 21 5.62 -14.84 5.02
N SER A 22 6.87 -14.96 5.49
CA SER A 22 7.39 -16.28 5.88
C SER A 22 6.78 -16.80 7.17
N LEU A 23 6.50 -15.92 8.14
CA LEU A 23 5.80 -16.27 9.39
C LEU A 23 4.27 -16.14 9.28
N LYS A 24 3.73 -15.80 8.10
CA LYS A 24 2.30 -15.74 7.81
C LYS A 24 1.52 -14.88 8.81
N ILE A 25 2.07 -13.71 9.12
CA ILE A 25 1.46 -12.78 10.07
C ILE A 25 0.44 -11.93 9.31
N PRO A 26 -0.85 -12.00 9.64
CA PRO A 26 -1.85 -11.14 9.03
C PRO A 26 -1.58 -9.69 9.43
N CYS A 27 -1.19 -8.86 8.46
CA CYS A 27 -0.99 -7.44 8.68
C CYS A 27 -1.42 -6.62 7.46
N VAL A 28 -2.34 -5.67 7.68
CA VAL A 28 -2.68 -4.66 6.68
C VAL A 28 -1.70 -3.49 6.79
N LEU A 29 -1.02 -3.17 5.69
CA LEU A 29 -0.18 -1.96 5.56
C LEU A 29 -0.94 -0.92 4.76
N ILE A 30 -1.16 0.25 5.34
CA ILE A 30 -1.67 1.42 4.64
C ILE A 30 -0.47 2.25 4.22
N VAL A 31 -0.31 2.43 2.91
CA VAL A 31 0.83 3.11 2.32
C VAL A 31 0.36 4.42 1.69
N GLY A 32 0.90 5.54 2.14
CA GLY A 32 0.67 6.83 1.48
C GLY A 32 1.36 6.84 0.11
N TYR A 33 0.57 6.76 -0.97
CA TYR A 33 1.07 6.60 -2.34
C TYR A 33 1.51 7.93 -2.96
N ARG A 34 2.58 8.49 -2.39
CA ARG A 34 3.18 9.75 -2.84
C ARG A 34 3.70 9.65 -4.27
N GLY A 35 3.33 10.62 -5.12
CA GLY A 35 3.75 10.65 -6.52
C GLY A 35 2.83 9.89 -7.48
N TYR A 36 1.69 9.36 -7.02
CA TYR A 36 0.74 8.65 -7.88
C TYR A 36 0.30 9.49 -9.10
N PRO A 37 0.58 9.06 -10.35
CA PRO A 37 0.47 9.91 -11.53
C PRO A 37 -0.92 9.87 -12.20
N ARG A 38 -2.01 9.88 -11.42
CA ARG A 38 -3.41 9.63 -11.88
C ARG A 38 -3.71 10.16 -13.30
N HIS A 39 -3.26 11.38 -13.62
CA HIS A 39 -3.29 11.98 -14.96
C HIS A 39 -2.12 12.96 -15.23
N GLY A 40 -0.90 12.70 -14.74
CA GLY A 40 0.18 13.69 -14.80
C GLY A 40 1.60 13.14 -14.77
N VAL A 41 2.58 14.05 -14.90
CA VAL A 41 4.00 13.71 -14.77
C VAL A 41 4.26 13.27 -13.34
N ASN A 42 4.87 12.10 -13.17
CA ASN A 42 5.24 11.60 -11.86
C ASN A 42 6.10 12.64 -11.12
N LYS A 43 5.63 13.06 -9.94
CA LYS A 43 6.32 14.05 -9.10
C LYS A 43 7.35 13.40 -8.18
N ASP A 44 7.27 12.08 -7.98
CA ASP A 44 8.17 11.33 -7.11
C ASP A 44 8.47 9.92 -7.64
N THR A 45 9.74 9.66 -7.92
CA THR A 45 10.19 8.38 -8.50
C THR A 45 9.92 7.18 -7.61
N ALA A 46 9.70 7.34 -6.29
CA ALA A 46 9.30 6.22 -5.44
C ALA A 46 7.98 5.60 -5.90
N ALA A 47 7.11 6.37 -6.57
CA ALA A 47 5.86 5.85 -7.09
C ALA A 47 6.06 4.81 -8.20
N ASP A 48 7.13 4.96 -9.00
CA ASP A 48 7.46 4.05 -10.10
C ASP A 48 7.86 2.65 -9.59
N PHE A 49 8.32 2.56 -8.34
CA PHE A 49 8.79 1.30 -7.75
C PHE A 49 7.78 0.66 -6.79
N THR A 50 6.76 1.41 -6.34
CA THR A 50 5.84 0.94 -5.30
C THR A 50 5.03 -0.28 -5.75
N GLU A 51 4.28 -0.17 -6.86
CA GLU A 51 3.52 -1.31 -7.40
C GLU A 51 4.43 -2.45 -7.90
N PRO A 52 5.53 -2.19 -8.65
CA PRO A 52 6.45 -3.26 -9.04
C PRO A 52 7.04 -4.04 -7.87
N MET A 53 7.39 -3.37 -6.77
CA MET A 53 7.85 -4.05 -5.56
C MET A 53 6.76 -4.96 -4.99
N LEU A 54 5.53 -4.47 -4.83
CA LEU A 54 4.42 -5.28 -4.32
C LEU A 54 4.14 -6.51 -5.19
N ASN A 55 4.19 -6.34 -6.51
CA ASN A 55 4.07 -7.42 -7.47
C ASN A 55 5.22 -8.44 -7.35
N ALA A 56 6.47 -7.98 -7.26
CA ALA A 56 7.64 -8.83 -7.09
C ALA A 56 7.59 -9.62 -5.78
N PHE A 57 7.07 -9.00 -4.71
CA PHE A 57 6.88 -9.64 -3.42
C PHE A 57 5.59 -10.49 -3.38
N GLN A 58 4.79 -10.50 -4.44
CA GLN A 58 3.50 -11.18 -4.53
C GLN A 58 2.59 -10.82 -3.34
N ILE A 59 2.43 -9.52 -3.10
CA ILE A 59 1.57 -8.97 -2.05
C ILE A 59 0.35 -8.38 -2.72
N LYS A 60 -0.83 -8.84 -2.32
CA LYS A 60 -2.10 -8.29 -2.80
C LYS A 60 -2.25 -6.86 -2.30
N TYR A 61 -2.68 -5.96 -3.17
CA TYR A 61 -2.92 -4.58 -2.80
C TYR A 61 -4.20 -4.02 -3.42
N PHE A 62 -4.74 -3.00 -2.76
CA PHE A 62 -5.88 -2.23 -3.21
C PHE A 62 -5.48 -0.76 -3.31
N LEU A 63 -5.95 -0.07 -4.34
CA LEU A 63 -5.78 1.37 -4.48
C LEU A 63 -7.01 2.08 -3.89
N VAL A 64 -6.83 3.11 -3.09
CA VAL A 64 -7.88 4.00 -2.60
C VAL A 64 -7.54 5.39 -3.11
N GLU A 65 -8.32 5.89 -4.07
CA GLU A 65 -8.08 7.20 -4.66
C GLU A 65 -9.05 8.26 -4.11
N SER A 66 -10.21 7.83 -3.63
CA SER A 66 -11.30 8.70 -3.19
C SER A 66 -12.07 8.08 -2.02
N ASP A 67 -12.94 8.87 -1.38
CA ASP A 67 -13.85 8.37 -0.33
C ASP A 67 -14.75 7.23 -0.82
N ARG A 68 -15.04 7.16 -2.12
CA ARG A 68 -15.85 6.08 -2.72
C ARG A 68 -15.14 4.72 -2.69
N ASP A 69 -13.83 4.72 -2.51
CA ASP A 69 -13.00 3.53 -2.46
C ASP A 69 -12.70 3.10 -1.02
N ALA A 70 -13.17 3.83 0.00
CA ALA A 70 -12.86 3.58 1.41
C ALA A 70 -13.24 2.16 1.86
N ASP A 71 -14.29 1.56 1.29
CA ASP A 71 -14.70 0.18 1.58
C ASP A 71 -13.62 -0.85 1.24
N ARG A 72 -12.67 -0.53 0.34
CA ARG A 72 -11.53 -1.41 0.01
C ARG A 72 -10.61 -1.64 1.21
N ILE A 73 -10.62 -0.76 2.21
CA ILE A 73 -9.90 -0.99 3.47
C ILE A 73 -10.48 -2.19 4.20
N ASN A 74 -11.81 -2.29 4.31
CA ASN A 74 -12.47 -3.44 4.94
C ASN A 74 -12.17 -4.73 4.18
N VAL A 75 -12.24 -4.68 2.85
CA VAL A 75 -11.87 -5.81 1.98
C VAL A 75 -10.41 -6.22 2.23
N ALA A 76 -9.49 -5.28 2.41
CA ALA A 76 -8.09 -5.59 2.69
C ALA A 76 -7.90 -6.35 4.00
N PHE A 77 -8.64 -6.01 5.06
CA PHE A 77 -8.63 -6.75 6.32
C PHE A 77 -9.17 -8.17 6.17
N GLU A 78 -10.30 -8.33 5.49
CA GLU A 78 -10.86 -9.67 5.24
C GLU A 78 -9.89 -10.55 4.44
N GLU A 79 -9.29 -10.02 3.39
CA GLU A 79 -8.32 -10.76 2.57
C GLU A 79 -7.06 -11.10 3.35
N CYS A 80 -6.59 -10.18 4.20
CA CYS A 80 -5.45 -10.38 5.09
C CYS A 80 -5.67 -11.55 6.05
N GLU A 81 -6.87 -11.63 6.63
CA GLU A 81 -7.27 -12.75 7.50
C GLU A 81 -7.40 -14.06 6.72
N LYS A 82 -8.10 -14.05 5.58
CA LYS A 82 -8.31 -15.24 4.73
C LYS A 82 -6.99 -15.88 4.28
N GLN A 83 -6.01 -15.07 3.91
CA GLN A 83 -4.74 -15.56 3.38
C GLN A 83 -3.64 -15.74 4.44
N ASN A 84 -3.88 -15.33 5.70
CA ASN A 84 -2.88 -15.27 6.77
C ASN A 84 -1.57 -14.64 6.30
N GLY A 85 -1.64 -13.39 5.84
CA GLY A 85 -0.46 -12.73 5.28
C GLY A 85 -0.72 -11.27 4.92
N PRO A 86 0.32 -10.54 4.50
CA PRO A 86 0.23 -9.10 4.33
C PRO A 86 -0.69 -8.71 3.17
N VAL A 87 -1.48 -7.66 3.38
CA VAL A 87 -2.23 -6.96 2.33
C VAL A 87 -1.90 -5.49 2.41
N VAL A 88 -1.77 -4.84 1.27
CA VAL A 88 -1.44 -3.42 1.19
C VAL A 88 -2.64 -2.60 0.70
N VAL A 89 -2.84 -1.44 1.30
CA VAL A 89 -3.75 -0.42 0.77
C VAL A 89 -2.91 0.78 0.37
N LEU A 90 -2.85 1.07 -0.92
CA LEU A 90 -2.21 2.26 -1.46
C LEU A 90 -3.22 3.40 -1.42
N VAL A 91 -2.94 4.45 -0.64
CA VAL A 91 -3.80 5.64 -0.57
C VAL A 91 -3.21 6.68 -1.50
N ALA A 92 -3.84 6.84 -2.66
CA ALA A 92 -3.48 7.85 -3.66
C ALA A 92 -4.16 9.18 -3.33
N ASP A 93 -3.49 10.25 -3.76
CA ASP A 93 -3.79 11.60 -3.32
C ASP A 93 -5.02 12.21 -4.04
N GLU A 94 -6.18 12.17 -3.38
CA GLU A 94 -7.24 13.19 -3.47
C GLU A 94 -7.16 14.23 -2.32
N PHE A 95 -6.21 14.11 -1.40
CA PHE A 95 -6.07 14.96 -0.21
C PHE A 95 -5.19 16.21 -0.43
N HIS A 96 -5.27 16.82 -1.61
CA HIS A 96 -4.89 18.23 -1.80
C HIS A 96 -5.83 19.19 -1.02
N GLY A 97 -6.93 18.68 -0.45
CA GLY A 97 -7.96 19.46 0.25
C GLY A 97 -7.67 19.90 1.69
N PHE A 98 -6.55 19.48 2.31
CA PHE A 98 -6.18 19.96 3.66
C PHE A 98 -5.37 21.26 3.67
N ASN A 99 -5.14 21.87 2.50
CA ASN A 99 -4.52 23.18 2.38
C ASN A 99 -5.40 24.09 1.53
N ARG A 100 -6.43 24.66 2.16
CA ARG A 100 -7.03 25.91 1.71
C ARG A 100 -7.24 26.83 2.90
#